data_AF-A0A920APT3-F1
#
_entry.id   AF-A0A920APT3-F1
#
_cell.length_a   1.000
_cell.length_b   1.000
_cell.length_c   1.000
_cell.angle_alpha   90.00
_cell.angle_beta   90.00
_cell.angle_gamma   90.00
#
_symmetry.space_group_name_H-M   'P 1'
#
loop_
_entity.id
_entity.type
_entity.pdbx_description
1 polymer ?
#
loop_
_entity_poly.entity_id
_entity_poly.type
_entity_poly.pdbx_seq_one_letter_code
_entity_poly.pdbx_strand_id
1 'polypeptide(L)'
;MSKIFLCLRCSRIFEEQTPWWDQKMNKIYKVFQNDFVYANPNDLMVFLENHDTTRINELVDYENYKLMTTLLATVRGVPQTYYGTEICIKGSKEKGDADLQEGFSRRMAR
;
A
#
# COMPACT_ATOMS: atom_id res chain seq x y z
N MET A 1 -23.43 4.22 6.96
CA MET A 1 -22.42 4.69 6.00
C MET A 1 -21.30 3.66 6.00
N SER A 2 -21.46 2.58 5.24
CA SER A 2 -20.55 1.44 5.23
C SER A 2 -19.30 1.86 4.44
N LYS A 3 -18.20 2.21 5.13
CA LYS A 3 -16.94 2.54 4.48
C LYS A 3 -16.38 1.27 3.86
N ILE A 4 -16.27 1.25 2.53
CA ILE A 4 -15.68 0.14 1.79
C ILE A 4 -14.18 0.41 1.69
N PHE A 5 -13.38 -0.60 2.04
CA PHE A 5 -11.92 -0.53 2.06
C PHE A 5 -11.36 -1.10 0.76
N LEU A 6 -10.54 -0.31 0.06
CA LEU A 6 -9.80 -0.75 -1.12
C LEU A 6 -8.31 -0.81 -0.80
N CYS A 7 -7.82 -2.01 -0.48
CA CYS A 7 -6.39 -2.25 -0.33
C CYS A 7 -5.75 -2.34 -1.72
N LEU A 8 -4.86 -1.40 -2.02
CA LEU A 8 -3.92 -1.56 -3.12
C LEU A 8 -2.87 -2.56 -2.64
N ARG A 9 -3.15 -3.85 -2.76
CA ARG A 9 -2.24 -4.92 -2.32
C ARG A 9 -1.01 -4.96 -3.24
N CYS A 10 -0.08 -4.06 -3.00
CA CYS A 10 1.04 -3.78 -3.88
C CYS A 10 2.20 -4.79 -3.77
N SER A 11 2.21 -5.64 -2.74
CA SER A 11 3.28 -6.63 -2.53
C SER A 11 3.50 -7.56 -3.73
N ARG A 12 2.42 -7.96 -4.42
CA ARG A 12 2.47 -8.81 -5.63
C ARG A 12 2.57 -8.05 -6.94
N ILE A 13 2.55 -6.71 -6.90
CA ILE A 13 2.61 -5.87 -8.10
C ILE A 13 4.04 -5.78 -8.62
N PHE A 14 5.03 -5.82 -7.71
CA PHE A 14 6.44 -5.63 -8.03
C PHE A 14 7.27 -6.92 -8.02
N GLU A 15 6.65 -8.09 -7.83
CA GLU A 15 7.31 -9.39 -8.08
C GLU A 15 7.72 -9.53 -9.56
N GLU A 16 8.89 -10.10 -9.81
CA GLU A 16 9.41 -10.32 -11.16
C GLU A 16 8.89 -11.63 -11.80
N GLN A 17 8.85 -11.62 -13.14
CA GLN A 17 8.45 -12.71 -14.05
C GLN A 17 6.94 -12.94 -14.26
N THR A 18 6.20 -11.88 -14.56
CA THR A 18 4.88 -12.03 -15.19
C THR A 18 4.94 -11.78 -16.70
N PRO A 19 4.17 -12.52 -17.52
CA PRO A 19 4.06 -12.24 -18.95
C PRO A 19 3.66 -10.78 -19.24
N TRP A 20 3.95 -10.26 -20.44
CA TRP A 20 3.75 -8.84 -20.77
C TRP A 20 2.33 -8.32 -20.47
N TRP A 21 1.32 -9.18 -20.61
CA TRP A 21 -0.09 -8.86 -20.38
C TRP A 21 -0.46 -8.79 -18.89
N ASP A 22 0.41 -9.23 -17.98
CA ASP A 22 0.17 -9.25 -16.54
C ASP A 22 1.22 -8.45 -15.73
N GLN A 23 1.92 -7.53 -16.39
CA GLN A 23 2.94 -6.68 -15.76
C GLN A 23 2.36 -5.63 -14.81
N LYS A 24 3.15 -5.26 -13.80
CA LYS A 24 3.00 -4.15 -12.81
C LYS A 24 1.75 -3.27 -12.98
N MET A 25 1.75 -2.37 -13.95
CA MET A 25 0.67 -1.38 -14.17
C MET A 25 -0.65 -2.00 -14.62
N ASN A 26 -0.64 -3.11 -15.36
CA ASN A 26 -1.85 -3.82 -15.75
C ASN A 26 -2.59 -4.39 -14.53
N LYS A 27 -1.87 -4.82 -13.49
CA LYS A 27 -2.51 -5.27 -12.23
C LYS A 27 -3.23 -4.12 -11.53
N ILE A 28 -2.60 -2.94 -11.48
CA ILE A 28 -3.22 -1.71 -10.94
C ILE A 28 -4.44 -1.33 -11.78
N TYR A 29 -4.31 -1.36 -13.11
CA TYR A 29 -5.40 -1.07 -14.03
C TYR A 29 -6.60 -2.03 -13.83
N LYS A 30 -6.35 -3.33 -13.66
CA LYS A 30 -7.41 -4.33 -13.38
C LYS A 30 -8.15 -4.04 -12.08
N VAL A 31 -7.47 -3.49 -11.06
CA VAL A 31 -8.13 -3.08 -9.81
C VAL A 31 -9.10 -1.93 -10.09
N PHE A 32 -8.66 -0.89 -10.80
CA PHE A 32 -9.53 0.24 -11.18
C PHE A 32 -10.61 -0.16 -12.20
N GLN A 33 -10.38 -1.20 -12.99
CA GLN A 33 -11.43 -1.70 -13.87
C GLN A 33 -12.63 -2.21 -13.06
N ASN A 34 -12.45 -2.70 -11.83
CA ASN A 34 -13.55 -3.17 -10.98
C ASN A 34 -14.35 -2.05 -10.31
N ASP A 35 -14.09 -0.79 -10.66
CA ASP A 35 -14.76 0.36 -10.07
C ASP A 35 -16.27 0.37 -10.34
N PHE A 36 -16.71 -0.23 -11.45
CA PHE A 36 -18.14 -0.34 -11.79
C PHE A 36 -18.95 -1.15 -10.77
N VAL A 37 -18.29 -1.96 -9.92
CA VAL A 37 -18.95 -2.76 -8.88
C VAL A 37 -19.39 -1.88 -7.70
N TYR A 38 -18.72 -0.73 -7.50
CA TYR A 38 -19.01 0.17 -6.40
C TYR A 38 -19.98 1.27 -6.82
N ALA A 39 -21.00 1.52 -6.00
CA ALA A 39 -22.00 2.56 -6.26
C ALA A 39 -21.38 3.97 -6.37
N ASN A 40 -20.40 4.28 -5.53
CA ASN A 40 -19.59 5.48 -5.63
C ASN A 40 -18.12 5.14 -5.38
N PRO A 41 -17.31 5.03 -6.42
CA PRO A 41 -15.90 4.70 -6.27
C PRO A 41 -15.09 5.76 -5.48
N ASN A 42 -15.54 7.02 -5.41
CA ASN A 42 -14.83 8.10 -4.70
C ASN A 42 -14.94 8.02 -3.16
N ASP A 43 -15.85 7.19 -2.64
CA ASP A 43 -16.01 7.00 -1.18
C ASP A 43 -15.13 5.87 -0.63
N LEU A 44 -14.31 5.24 -1.49
CA LEU A 44 -13.41 4.16 -1.10
C LEU A 44 -12.23 4.71 -0.29
N MET A 45 -11.96 4.07 0.85
CA MET A 45 -10.71 4.30 1.57
C MET A 45 -9.60 3.49 0.92
N VAL A 46 -8.63 4.19 0.34
CA VAL A 46 -7.52 3.59 -0.38
C VAL A 46 -6.29 3.62 0.49
N PHE A 47 -5.63 2.48 0.68
CA PHE A 47 -4.41 2.40 1.48
C PHE A 47 -3.43 1.40 0.88
N LEU A 48 -2.15 1.66 1.14
CA LEU A 48 -1.02 0.82 0.73
C LEU A 48 -0.72 -0.27 1.76
N GLU A 49 -0.79 0.09 3.03
CA GLU A 49 -0.46 -0.75 4.18
C GLU A 49 -1.29 -0.31 5.39
N ASN A 50 -1.50 -1.22 6.33
CA ASN A 50 -2.11 -0.96 7.62
C ASN A 50 -1.38 -1.75 8.73
N HIS A 51 -1.90 -1.71 9.96
CA HIS A 51 -1.34 -2.43 11.11
C HIS A 51 -1.38 -3.97 11.00
N ASP A 52 -2.14 -4.51 10.04
CA ASP A 52 -2.28 -5.95 9.83
C ASP A 52 -1.41 -6.49 8.70
N THR A 53 -0.71 -5.62 7.98
CA THR A 53 0.14 -5.98 6.84
C THR A 53 1.61 -5.68 7.11
N THR A 54 2.49 -6.45 6.48
CA THR A 54 3.93 -6.13 6.43
C THR A 54 4.15 -4.74 5.83
N ARG A 55 5.14 -4.02 6.37
CA ARG A 55 5.45 -2.66 5.93
C ARG A 55 5.86 -2.63 4.48
N ILE A 56 5.42 -1.62 3.74
CA ILE A 56 5.63 -1.61 2.30
C ILE A 56 7.10 -1.38 1.92
N ASN A 57 7.83 -0.60 2.74
CA ASN A 57 9.27 -0.38 2.61
C ASN A 57 10.12 -1.63 2.91
N GLU A 58 9.53 -2.69 3.46
CA GLU A 58 10.19 -4.00 3.60
C GLU A 58 10.12 -4.81 2.30
N LEU A 59 9.12 -4.52 1.45
CA LEU A 59 8.76 -5.35 0.30
C LEU A 59 9.28 -4.80 -1.03
N VAL A 60 9.52 -3.51 -1.12
CA VAL A 60 9.92 -2.84 -2.37
C VAL A 60 11.15 -1.96 -2.18
N ASP A 61 11.86 -1.70 -3.27
CA ASP A 61 12.92 -0.70 -3.32
C ASP A 61 12.39 0.74 -3.23
N TYR A 62 13.29 1.71 -3.07
CA TYR A 62 12.92 3.12 -2.90
C TYR A 62 12.22 3.71 -4.13
N GLU A 63 12.56 3.27 -5.34
CA GLU A 63 11.95 3.77 -6.57
C GLU A 63 10.48 3.35 -6.68
N ASN A 64 10.20 2.07 -6.44
CA ASN A 64 8.83 1.56 -6.43
C ASN A 64 8.05 2.11 -5.24
N TYR A 65 8.69 2.28 -4.07
CA TYR A 65 8.10 2.93 -2.91
C TYR A 65 7.59 4.35 -3.24
N LYS A 66 8.42 5.15 -3.93
CA LYS A 66 8.06 6.51 -4.37
C LYS A 66 6.90 6.48 -5.36
N LEU A 67 6.92 5.57 -6.33
CA LEU A 67 5.85 5.40 -7.30
C LEU A 67 4.52 5.07 -6.61
N MET A 68 4.54 4.15 -5.65
CA MET A 68 3.34 3.71 -4.94
C MET A 68 2.76 4.79 -4.05
N THR A 69 3.61 5.54 -3.36
CA THR A 69 3.16 6.69 -2.55
C THR A 69 2.57 7.79 -3.44
N THR A 70 3.17 8.02 -4.61
CA THR A 70 2.64 8.95 -5.62
C THR A 70 1.28 8.46 -6.14
N LEU A 71 1.13 7.17 -6.38
CA LEU A 71 -0.14 6.57 -6.80
C LEU A 71 -1.20 6.76 -5.72
N LEU A 72 -0.89 6.42 -4.45
CA LEU A 72 -1.81 6.62 -3.33
C LEU A 72 -2.29 8.08 -3.24
N ALA A 73 -1.41 9.04 -3.46
CA ALA A 73 -1.74 10.47 -3.38
C ALA A 73 -2.56 11.00 -4.58
N THR A 74 -2.57 10.30 -5.72
CA THR A 74 -3.18 10.78 -6.97
C THR A 74 -4.40 9.98 -7.41
N VAL A 75 -4.65 8.82 -6.81
CA VAL A 75 -5.83 8.00 -7.12
C VAL A 75 -7.10 8.57 -6.48
N ARG A 76 -8.22 8.30 -7.14
CA ARG A 76 -9.57 8.58 -6.64
C ARG A 76 -9.87 7.78 -5.37
N GLY A 77 -10.65 8.40 -4.47
CA GLY A 77 -10.93 7.86 -3.15
C GLY A 77 -10.38 8.75 -2.04
N VAL A 78 -10.43 8.25 -0.81
CA VAL A 78 -9.82 8.89 0.36
C VAL A 78 -8.50 8.17 0.66
N PRO A 79 -7.34 8.79 0.40
CA PRO A 79 -6.06 8.16 0.68
C PRO A 79 -5.82 8.06 2.19
N GLN A 80 -5.45 6.87 2.65
CA GLN A 80 -5.06 6.60 4.03
C GLN A 80 -3.61 6.09 4.04
N THR A 81 -2.77 6.81 4.80
CA THR A 81 -1.38 6.44 5.07
C THR A 81 -1.26 5.90 6.48
N TYR A 82 -0.41 4.89 6.67
CA TYR A 82 -0.08 4.38 8.00
C TYR A 82 1.11 5.17 8.56
N TYR A 83 1.11 5.44 9.86
CA TYR A 83 2.19 6.24 10.45
C TYR A 83 3.54 5.55 10.25
N GLY A 84 4.59 6.33 9.98
CA GLY A 84 5.92 5.82 9.68
C GLY A 84 6.16 5.48 8.22
N THR A 85 5.11 5.40 7.39
CA THR A 85 5.26 5.32 5.93
C THR A 85 6.07 6.54 5.46
N GLU A 86 5.74 7.75 5.91
CA GLU A 86 6.41 9.01 5.55
C GLU A 86 7.94 9.07 5.80
N ILE A 87 8.48 8.24 6.69
CA ILE A 87 9.93 8.14 6.97
C ILE A 87 10.50 6.77 6.61
N CYS A 88 9.79 6.00 5.78
CA CYS A 88 10.19 4.68 5.32
C CYS A 88 10.50 3.72 6.49
N ILE A 89 9.57 3.57 7.44
CA ILE A 89 9.69 2.54 8.49
C ILE A 89 9.59 1.15 7.87
N LYS A 90 10.53 0.28 8.28
CA LYS A 90 10.58 -1.14 7.95
C LYS A 90 10.00 -1.96 9.08
N GLY A 91 9.43 -3.11 8.75
CA GLY A 91 8.85 -4.05 9.70
C GLY A 91 8.08 -5.16 9.01
N SER A 92 8.19 -6.39 9.51
CA SER A 92 7.52 -7.56 8.97
C SER A 92 6.43 -8.08 9.89
N LYS A 93 5.23 -8.32 9.35
CA LYS A 93 4.13 -8.93 10.12
C LYS A 93 4.49 -10.35 10.58
N GLU A 94 5.37 -11.04 9.85
CA GLU A 94 5.84 -12.40 10.20
C GLU A 94 6.66 -12.41 11.51
N LYS A 95 7.32 -11.30 11.84
CA LYS A 95 8.09 -11.14 13.08
C LYS A 95 7.20 -10.73 14.28
N GLY A 96 5.91 -10.52 14.04
CA GLY A 96 4.92 -10.11 15.03
C GLY A 96 4.61 -8.61 15.00
N ASP A 97 3.52 -8.25 15.67
CA ASP A 97 2.96 -6.88 15.64
C ASP A 97 3.90 -5.83 16.23
N ALA A 98 4.76 -6.24 17.16
CA ALA A 98 5.76 -5.38 17.76
C ALA A 98 6.72 -4.81 16.70
N ASP A 99 7.17 -5.62 15.75
CA ASP A 99 8.14 -5.22 14.71
C ASP A 99 7.57 -4.12 13.79
N LEU A 100 6.24 -4.10 13.60
CA LEU A 100 5.56 -3.05 12.84
C LEU A 100 5.50 -1.69 13.57
N GLN A 101 5.66 -1.71 14.90
CA GLN A 101 5.51 -0.55 15.78
C GLN A 101 6.87 -0.05 16.34
N GLU A 102 7.90 -0.89 16.36
CA GLU A 102 9.22 -0.59 16.93
C GLU A 102 9.94 0.60 16.26
N GLY A 103 9.70 0.84 14.96
CA GLY A 103 10.44 1.83 14.19
C GLY A 103 10.23 3.28 14.64
N PHE A 104 9.10 3.60 15.28
CA PHE A 104 8.78 4.97 15.69
C PHE A 104 9.54 5.37 16.95
N SER A 105 9.52 4.53 17.99
CA SER A 105 10.21 4.81 19.25
C SER A 105 11.74 4.85 19.11
N ARG A 106 12.35 3.99 18.27
CA ARG A 106 13.82 3.95 18.14
C ARG A 106 14.42 5.14 17.38
N ARG A 107 13.66 5.78 16.48
CA ARG A 107 14.15 6.92 15.68
C ARG A 107 13.91 8.29 16.34
N MET A 108 12.90 8.40 17.20
CA MET A 108 12.63 9.61 18.01
C MET A 108 13.45 9.64 19.31
N ALA A 109 13.94 8.49 19.79
CA ALA A 109 14.79 8.39 20.99
C ALA A 109 16.29 8.66 20.72
N ARG A 110 16.64 9.15 19.53
CA ARG A 110 17.96 9.66 19.16
C ARG A 110 17.85 11.14 18.86
#